data_AF-A0A954FHL9-F1
#
_entry.id   AF-A0A954FHL9-F1
#
_cell.length_a   1.000
_cell.length_b   1.000
_cell.length_c   1.000
_cell.angle_alpha   90.00
_cell.angle_beta   90.00
_cell.angle_gamma   90.00
#
_symmetry.space_group_name_H-M   'P 1'
#
loop_
_entity.id
_entity.type
_entity.pdbx_description
1 polymer ?
#
loop_
_entity_poly.entity_id
_entity_poly.type
_entity_poly.pdbx_seq_one_letter_code
_entity_poly.pdbx_strand_id
1 'polypeptide(L)'
;MTQTTLARLCLIALFSAGCSLLLIAAESKPESTPKVDFEKEIAPLFVDHCIRCHNPGNEKGDLSLATLQSIKDAGYLTPGKPDESYLLDVIHVSPDSGKA
;
A
#
# COMPACT_ATOMS: atom_id res chain seq x y z
N MET A 1 36.63 22.56 49.05
CA MET A 1 35.24 22.15 49.38
C MET A 1 34.19 22.70 48.39
N THR A 2 34.58 23.19 47.20
CA THR A 2 33.66 23.93 46.30
C THR A 2 33.50 23.29 44.91
N GLN A 3 34.35 22.34 44.52
CA GLN A 3 34.40 21.80 43.15
C GLN A 3 33.47 20.59 42.93
N THR A 4 33.16 19.82 43.97
CA THR A 4 32.28 18.64 43.89
C THR A 4 30.79 18.99 43.89
N THR A 5 30.42 20.19 44.36
CA THR A 5 29.04 20.69 44.41
C THR A 5 28.56 21.16 43.03
N LEU A 6 29.44 21.75 42.22
CA LEU A 6 29.17 22.19 40.85
C LEU A 6 28.89 21.00 39.89
N ALA A 7 29.67 19.94 39.99
CA ALA A 7 29.48 18.74 39.18
C ALA A 7 28.15 18.03 39.47
N ARG A 8 27.70 18.06 40.74
CA ARG A 8 26.42 17.48 41.16
C ARG A 8 25.21 18.31 40.71
N LEU A 9 25.31 19.65 40.70
CA LEU A 9 24.25 20.51 40.18
C LEU A 9 24.06 20.36 38.66
N CYS A 10 25.15 20.21 37.89
CA CYS A 10 25.06 19.99 36.44
C CYS A 10 24.41 18.64 36.10
N LEU A 11 24.70 17.58 36.86
CA LEU A 11 24.12 16.25 36.63
C LEU A 11 22.61 16.20 36.91
N ILE A 12 22.11 16.97 37.89
CA ILE A 12 20.68 17.04 38.23
C ILE A 12 19.89 17.88 37.22
N ALA A 13 20.46 18.99 36.74
CA ALA A 13 19.84 19.86 35.74
C ALA A 13 19.75 19.19 34.35
N LEU A 14 20.71 18.33 34.00
CA LEU A 14 20.67 17.53 32.78
C LEU A 14 19.62 16.40 32.82
N PHE A 15 19.23 15.95 34.02
CA PHE A 15 18.25 14.86 34.19
C PHE A 15 16.79 15.36 34.16
N SER A 16 16.50 16.57 34.65
CA SER A 16 15.12 17.10 34.66
C SER A 16 14.68 17.70 33.32
N ALA A 17 15.60 18.18 32.49
CA ALA A 17 15.30 18.73 31.17
C ALA A 17 15.09 17.67 30.08
N GLY A 18 15.58 16.44 30.29
CA GLY A 18 15.43 15.33 29.33
C GLY A 18 14.08 14.60 29.43
N CYS A 19 13.36 14.73 30.55
CA CYS A 19 12.17 13.91 30.83
C CYS A 19 10.85 14.56 30.36
N SER A 20 10.86 15.79 29.85
CA SER A 20 9.63 16.50 29.42
C SER A 20 9.42 16.54 27.90
N LEU A 21 10.25 15.85 27.11
CA LEU A 21 10.16 15.88 25.65
C LEU A 21 9.96 14.51 25.01
N LEU A 22 9.22 13.62 25.67
CA LEU A 22 8.80 12.35 25.09
C LEU A 22 7.28 12.35 24.86
N LEU A 23 6.96 12.56 23.58
CA LEU A 23 5.94 11.85 22.82
C LEU A 23 4.48 12.24 23.10
N ILE A 24 4.05 13.30 22.42
CA ILE A 24 2.68 13.35 21.88
C ILE A 24 2.64 12.29 20.77
N ALA A 25 2.16 11.09 21.10
CA ALA A 25 1.74 10.14 20.09
C ALA A 25 0.42 10.67 19.53
N ALA A 26 0.48 11.37 18.39
CA ALA A 26 -0.71 11.67 17.64
C ALA A 26 -1.22 10.35 17.05
N GLU A 27 -2.23 9.75 17.68
CA GLU A 27 -3.00 8.66 17.09
C GLU A 27 -3.74 9.19 15.86
N SER A 28 -3.12 9.05 14.69
CA SER A 28 -3.78 9.23 13.41
C SER A 28 -4.88 8.18 13.30
N LYS A 29 -6.14 8.61 13.47
CA LYS A 29 -7.32 7.78 13.18
C LYS A 29 -7.18 7.25 11.75
N PRO A 30 -7.29 5.93 11.51
CA PRO A 30 -7.20 5.40 10.16
C PRO A 30 -8.31 6.06 9.34
N GLU A 31 -7.90 6.78 8.31
CA GLU A 31 -8.80 7.33 7.32
C GLU A 31 -9.52 6.14 6.69
N SER A 32 -10.85 6.10 6.84
CA SER A 32 -11.66 5.04 6.26
C SER A 32 -11.69 5.24 4.75
N THR A 33 -10.71 4.68 4.04
CA THR A 33 -10.78 4.58 2.58
C THR A 33 -12.11 3.94 2.19
N PRO A 34 -12.91 4.57 1.31
CA PRO A 34 -14.16 3.99 0.84
C PRO A 34 -13.92 2.57 0.33
N LYS A 35 -14.78 1.63 0.71
CA LYS A 35 -14.67 0.25 0.26
C LYS A 35 -15.04 0.19 -1.23
N VAL A 36 -14.09 -0.25 -2.06
CA VAL A 36 -14.32 -0.47 -3.49
C VAL A 36 -15.36 -1.57 -3.69
N ASP A 37 -16.35 -1.31 -4.56
CA ASP A 37 -17.34 -2.28 -5.03
C ASP A 37 -16.86 -2.87 -6.37
N PHE A 38 -16.38 -4.12 -6.33
CA PHE A 38 -15.82 -4.78 -7.50
C PHE A 38 -16.78 -4.81 -8.70
N GLU A 39 -18.07 -5.11 -8.46
CA GLU A 39 -19.03 -5.28 -9.56
C GLU A 39 -19.36 -3.96 -10.26
N LYS A 40 -19.34 -2.85 -9.51
CA LYS A 40 -19.67 -1.53 -10.05
C LYS A 40 -18.45 -0.78 -10.59
N GLU A 41 -17.28 -0.97 -9.99
CA GLU A 41 -16.12 -0.13 -10.24
C GLU A 41 -15.02 -0.84 -11.05
N ILE A 42 -14.83 -2.15 -10.86
CA ILE A 42 -13.68 -2.88 -11.43
C ILE A 42 -14.11 -3.82 -12.56
N ALA A 43 -15.17 -4.60 -12.36
CA ALA A 43 -15.65 -5.57 -13.34
C ALA A 43 -15.94 -4.94 -14.72
N PRO A 44 -16.55 -3.74 -14.84
CA PRO A 44 -16.77 -3.09 -16.13
C PRO A 44 -15.46 -2.81 -16.88
N LEU A 45 -14.39 -2.42 -16.17
CA LEU A 45 -13.09 -2.15 -16.78
C LEU A 45 -12.50 -3.41 -17.44
N PHE A 46 -12.63 -4.57 -16.78
CA PHE A 46 -12.17 -5.83 -17.36
C PHE A 46 -13.02 -6.24 -18.56
N VAL A 47 -14.34 -6.07 -18.49
CA VAL A 47 -15.26 -6.38 -19.60
C VAL A 47 -14.91 -5.54 -20.83
N ASP A 48 -14.71 -4.23 -20.66
CA ASP A 48 -14.52 -3.30 -21.76
C ASP A 48 -13.12 -3.40 -22.39
N HIS A 49 -12.10 -3.73 -21.61
CA HIS A 49 -10.71 -3.61 -22.07
C HIS A 49 -9.93 -4.93 -22.13
N CYS A 50 -10.28 -5.94 -21.34
CA CYS A 50 -9.40 -7.10 -21.13
C CYS A 50 -10.02 -8.43 -21.56
N ILE A 51 -11.29 -8.66 -21.21
CA ILE A 51 -11.98 -9.95 -21.35
C ILE A 51 -12.02 -10.42 -22.80
N ARG A 52 -12.04 -9.54 -23.81
CA ARG A 52 -11.98 -9.94 -25.22
C ARG A 52 -10.82 -10.90 -25.55
N CYS A 53 -9.68 -10.74 -24.87
CA CYS A 53 -8.46 -11.54 -25.09
C CYS A 53 -8.01 -12.36 -23.88
N HIS A 54 -8.64 -12.19 -22.72
CA HIS A 54 -8.30 -12.91 -21.48
C HIS A 54 -9.56 -13.54 -20.87
N ASN A 55 -10.12 -14.52 -21.57
CA ASN A 55 -11.33 -15.24 -21.17
C ASN A 55 -11.18 -16.75 -21.34
N PRO A 56 -12.06 -17.56 -20.73
CA PRO A 56 -12.10 -19.00 -20.97
C PRO A 56 -12.39 -19.28 -22.44
N GLY A 57 -11.38 -19.71 -23.18
CA GLY A 57 -11.44 -19.96 -24.63
C GLY A 57 -10.59 -19.01 -25.47
N ASN A 58 -10.11 -17.91 -24.90
CA ASN A 58 -9.09 -17.06 -25.49
C ASN A 58 -8.23 -16.49 -24.35
N GLU A 59 -7.21 -17.26 -23.94
CA GLU A 59 -6.33 -16.96 -22.80
C GLU A 59 -5.00 -16.43 -23.32
N LYS A 60 -5.01 -15.25 -23.93
CA LYS A 60 -3.76 -14.66 -24.43
C LYS A 60 -2.78 -14.49 -23.27
N GLY A 61 -1.54 -14.97 -23.43
CA GLY A 61 -0.56 -14.94 -22.34
C GLY A 61 -0.92 -15.86 -21.16
N ASP A 62 -1.67 -16.94 -21.44
CA ASP A 62 -2.04 -17.99 -20.49
C ASP A 62 -2.82 -17.48 -19.27
N LEU A 63 -3.62 -16.42 -19.48
CA LEU A 63 -4.38 -15.74 -18.43
C LEU A 63 -5.84 -15.57 -18.83
N SER A 64 -6.73 -15.98 -17.91
CA SER A 64 -8.16 -15.65 -17.92
C SER A 64 -8.52 -14.77 -16.73
N LEU A 65 -9.20 -13.66 -17.00
CA LEU A 65 -9.69 -12.71 -15.98
C LEU A 65 -11.14 -12.97 -15.56
N ALA A 66 -11.77 -14.03 -16.07
CA ALA A 66 -13.20 -14.27 -15.83
C ALA A 66 -13.52 -14.73 -14.39
N THR A 67 -12.53 -15.26 -13.67
CA THR A 67 -12.73 -15.73 -12.28
C THR A 67 -11.56 -15.31 -11.40
N LEU A 68 -11.81 -15.09 -10.10
CA LEU A 68 -10.73 -14.86 -9.15
C LEU A 68 -9.73 -16.02 -9.11
N GLN A 69 -10.22 -17.25 -9.22
CA GLN A 69 -9.40 -18.45 -9.13
C GLN A 69 -8.40 -18.53 -10.30
N SER A 70 -8.84 -18.28 -11.53
CA SER A 70 -7.96 -18.30 -12.71
C SER A 70 -6.82 -17.28 -12.62
N ILE A 71 -7.09 -16.08 -12.10
CA ILE A 71 -6.08 -15.03 -11.94
C ILE A 71 -5.06 -15.42 -10.86
N LYS A 72 -5.54 -16.01 -9.76
CA LYS A 72 -4.68 -16.50 -8.67
C LYS A 72 -3.81 -17.67 -9.09
N ASP A 73 -4.38 -18.64 -9.81
CA ASP A 73 -3.66 -19.82 -10.29
C ASP A 73 -2.57 -19.45 -11.30
N ALA A 74 -2.82 -18.42 -12.11
CA ALA A 74 -1.81 -17.84 -13.00
C ALA A 74 -0.73 -17.02 -12.25
N GLY A 75 -0.91 -16.75 -10.95
CA GLY A 75 0.04 -15.99 -10.14
C GLY A 75 0.01 -14.48 -10.36
N TYR A 76 -1.04 -13.94 -11.00
CA TYR A 76 -1.13 -12.51 -11.34
C TYR A 76 -1.71 -11.66 -10.20
N LEU A 77 -2.35 -12.27 -9.21
CA LEU A 77 -3.03 -11.55 -8.12
C LEU A 77 -2.77 -12.21 -6.76
N THR A 78 -2.29 -11.39 -5.82
CA THR A 78 -2.09 -11.76 -4.42
C THR A 78 -3.07 -10.96 -3.54
N PRO A 79 -4.15 -11.57 -3.03
CA PRO A 79 -5.15 -10.87 -2.22
C PRO A 79 -4.55 -10.14 -1.02
N GLY A 80 -4.91 -8.87 -0.86
CA GLY A 80 -4.42 -8.01 0.23
C GLY A 80 -2.99 -7.50 0.05
N LYS A 81 -2.31 -7.85 -1.05
CA LYS A 81 -0.94 -7.44 -1.34
C LYS A 81 -0.80 -6.92 -2.78
N PRO A 82 -1.25 -5.67 -3.04
CA PRO A 82 -1.23 -5.10 -4.38
C PRO A 82 0.19 -5.03 -4.97
N ASP A 83 1.19 -4.66 -4.17
CA ASP A 83 2.59 -4.56 -4.61
C ASP A 83 3.23 -5.92 -4.95
N GLU A 84 2.64 -7.03 -4.50
CA GLU A 84 3.05 -8.40 -4.86
C GLU A 84 2.19 -8.97 -6.01
N SER A 85 1.30 -8.17 -6.62
CA SER A 85 0.39 -8.61 -7.68
C SER A 85 0.89 -8.14 -9.03
N TYR A 86 1.43 -9.08 -9.83
CA TYR A 86 1.97 -8.79 -11.16
C TYR A 86 0.94 -8.17 -12.14
N LEU A 87 -0.36 -8.34 -11.88
CA LEU A 87 -1.41 -7.67 -12.64
C LEU A 87 -1.24 -6.14 -12.66
N LEU A 88 -0.74 -5.51 -11.59
CA LEU A 88 -0.51 -4.07 -11.56
C LEU A 88 0.67 -3.66 -12.44
N ASP A 89 1.74 -4.45 -12.44
CA ASP A 89 2.95 -4.18 -13.23
C ASP A 89 2.68 -4.06 -14.73
N VAL A 90 1.65 -4.76 -15.23
CA VAL A 90 1.31 -4.81 -16.66
C VAL A 90 0.23 -3.82 -17.09
N ILE A 91 -0.44 -3.13 -16.16
CA ILE A 91 -1.51 -2.16 -16.46
C ILE A 91 -1.15 -0.71 -16.12
N HIS A 92 0.07 -0.45 -15.64
CA HIS A 92 0.52 0.90 -15.34
C HIS A 92 0.61 1.77 -16.61
N VAL A 93 -0.06 2.91 -16.57
CA VAL A 93 0.16 4.03 -17.50
C VAL A 93 1.53 4.62 -17.15
N SER A 94 2.50 4.47 -18.05
CA SER A 94 3.76 5.19 -17.91
C SER A 94 3.46 6.69 -18.04
N PRO A 95 4.09 7.59 -17.26
CA PRO A 95 3.76 9.03 -17.26
C PRO A 95 3.88 9.71 -18.66
N ASP A 96 4.50 9.03 -19.61
CA ASP A 96 4.72 9.41 -21.01
C ASP A 96 3.73 8.77 -22.02
N SER A 97 2.87 7.84 -21.62
CA SER A 97 1.83 7.30 -22.51
C SER A 97 0.63 8.25 -22.59
N GLY A 98 0.87 9.47 -23.08
CA GLY A 98 -0.15 10.38 -23.54
C GLY A 98 -0.90 9.80 -24.74
N LYS A 99 -1.97 9.07 -24.47
CA LYS A 99 -3.05 8.80 -25.43
C LYS A 99 -4.38 8.86 -24.69
N ALA A 100 -5.03 10.01 -24.84
CA ALA A 100 -6.49 10.10 -24.83
C ALA A 100 -7.06 9.32 -26.03
#